data_AF-A0A6J4XHX0-F1
#
_entry.id   AF-A0A6J4XHX0-F1
#
_cell.length_a   1.000
_cell.length_b   1.000
_cell.length_c   1.000
_cell.angle_alpha   90.00
_cell.angle_beta   90.00
_cell.angle_gamma   90.00
#
_symmetry.space_group_name_H-M   'P 1'
#
loop_
_entity.id
_entity.type
_entity.pdbx_description
1 polymer ?
#
loop_
_entity_poly.entity_id
_entity_poly.type
_entity_poly.pdbx_seq_one_letter_code
_entity_poly.pdbx_strand_id
1 'polypeptide(L)'
;MFRKLIFTSFTLFVLMVVTTVVCFAFTLLTKEKAFKKVFGSRARIETETVELSGDTLMNIKKKLGGSLVYYQQGSSKKAEGQVTIEFHFGIKNGKKTGVAIIDVEPGKWGPVEFITAMDLKGKVKKVKVMSYQEQRGRPISRSSFVNQYRGKSSSSRLQVGKDIVGISGATVSSRAATFAVKKAIVIYEEVYLKK
;
A
#
# COMPACT_ATOMS: atom_id res chain seq x y z
N MET A 1 0.47 34.90 -73.51
CA MET A 1 1.32 34.78 -72.31
C MET A 1 0.60 35.44 -71.14
N PHE A 2 -0.30 34.71 -70.48
CA PHE A 2 -1.06 35.14 -69.29
C PHE A 2 -1.71 33.89 -68.67
N ARG A 3 -1.47 33.62 -67.37
CA ARG A 3 -2.50 33.22 -66.37
C ARG A 3 -1.87 32.73 -65.04
N LYS A 4 -2.26 33.43 -63.96
CA LYS A 4 -2.66 32.98 -62.60
C LYS A 4 -1.65 32.15 -61.79
N LEU A 5 -1.01 32.73 -60.75
CA LEU A 5 -1.51 32.86 -59.36
C LEU A 5 -1.97 31.52 -58.75
N ILE A 6 -1.29 31.03 -57.69
CA ILE A 6 -1.88 30.40 -56.48
C ILE A 6 -0.75 30.24 -55.43
N PHE A 7 -0.87 31.02 -54.36
CA PHE A 7 -0.26 30.80 -53.05
C PHE A 7 -0.86 29.52 -52.46
N THR A 8 -0.06 28.54 -52.03
CA THR A 8 -0.54 27.51 -51.10
C THR A 8 0.44 27.36 -49.94
N SER A 9 0.06 28.04 -48.85
CA SER A 9 0.60 27.83 -47.51
C SER A 9 0.25 26.42 -47.05
N PHE A 10 1.27 25.58 -46.85
CA PHE A 10 1.11 24.23 -46.31
C PHE A 10 1.15 24.32 -44.79
N THR A 11 0.00 24.64 -44.18
CA THR A 11 -0.17 24.59 -42.72
C THR A 11 -0.26 23.13 -42.31
N LEU A 12 0.84 22.61 -41.76
CA LEU A 12 0.94 21.29 -41.17
C LEU A 12 0.11 21.26 -39.86
N PHE A 13 -1.15 20.84 -39.95
CA PHE A 13 -2.02 20.64 -38.79
C PHE A 13 -1.67 19.30 -38.14
N VAL A 14 -0.80 19.32 -37.13
CA VAL A 14 -0.48 18.15 -36.30
C VAL A 14 -1.66 17.88 -35.38
N LEU A 15 -2.48 16.88 -35.73
CA LEU A 15 -3.58 16.39 -34.88
C LEU A 15 -2.99 15.56 -33.73
N MET A 16 -2.71 16.19 -32.60
CA MET A 16 -2.29 15.51 -31.37
C MET A 16 -3.50 14.78 -30.76
N VAL A 17 -3.67 13.50 -31.09
CA VAL A 17 -4.68 12.64 -30.46
C VAL A 17 -4.26 12.40 -29.00
N VAL A 18 -4.87 13.13 -28.07
CA VAL A 18 -4.73 12.91 -26.64
C VAL A 18 -5.48 11.62 -26.30
N THR A 19 -4.78 10.48 -26.32
CA THR A 19 -5.33 9.24 -25.77
C THR A 19 -5.37 9.38 -24.26
N THR A 20 -6.57 9.63 -23.72
CA THR A 20 -6.78 9.58 -22.28
C THR A 20 -6.67 8.12 -21.84
N VAL A 21 -5.52 7.76 -21.26
CA VAL A 21 -5.40 6.49 -20.54
C VAL A 21 -6.31 6.60 -19.33
N VAL A 22 -7.51 5.99 -19.41
CA VAL A 22 -8.42 5.92 -18.27
C VAL A 22 -7.79 4.99 -17.23
N CYS A 23 -7.06 5.59 -16.29
CA CYS A 23 -6.52 4.88 -15.14
C CYS A 23 -7.65 4.64 -14.13
N PHE A 24 -8.24 3.45 -14.14
CA PHE A 24 -9.24 3.06 -13.15
C PHE A 24 -8.57 2.77 -11.80
N ALA A 25 -8.31 3.82 -11.02
CA ALA A 25 -8.00 3.71 -9.60
C ALA A 25 -9.31 3.71 -8.80
N PHE A 26 -9.62 2.60 -8.13
CA PHE A 26 -10.80 2.53 -7.27
C PHE A 26 -10.41 2.87 -5.84
N THR A 27 -10.75 4.09 -5.41
CA THR A 27 -10.52 4.55 -4.04
C THR A 27 -11.66 4.10 -3.14
N LEU A 28 -11.38 3.24 -2.17
CA LEU A 28 -12.33 2.80 -1.15
C LEU A 28 -12.39 3.74 0.05
N LEU A 29 -11.23 4.24 0.49
CA LEU A 29 -11.09 5.05 1.70
C LEU A 29 -10.07 6.15 1.46
N THR A 30 -10.44 7.39 1.78
CA THR A 30 -9.49 8.49 1.92
C THR A 30 -8.64 8.29 3.18
N LYS A 31 -7.46 8.91 3.26
CA LYS A 31 -6.56 8.87 4.44
C LYS A 31 -7.31 9.24 5.73
N GLU A 32 -8.13 10.30 5.70
CA GLU A 32 -8.96 10.71 6.83
C GLU A 32 -10.00 9.65 7.24
N LYS A 33 -10.74 9.07 6.27
CA LYS A 33 -11.73 8.02 6.56
C LYS A 33 -11.04 6.75 7.07
N ALA A 34 -9.87 6.42 6.53
CA ALA A 34 -9.06 5.30 6.97
C ALA A 34 -8.64 5.47 8.44
N PHE A 35 -8.12 6.63 8.82
CA PHE A 35 -7.78 6.95 10.21
C PHE A 35 -8.98 6.86 11.16
N LYS A 36 -10.13 7.43 10.78
CA LYS A 36 -11.38 7.28 11.56
C LYS A 36 -11.78 5.81 11.74
N LYS A 37 -11.59 4.97 10.71
CA LYS A 37 -11.90 3.53 10.78
C LYS A 37 -10.92 2.75 11.65
N VAL A 38 -9.64 3.12 11.71
CA VAL A 38 -8.62 2.37 12.48
C VAL A 38 -8.46 2.87 13.92
N PHE A 39 -8.51 4.18 14.17
CA PHE A 39 -8.33 4.78 15.50
C PHE A 39 -9.63 5.24 16.16
N GLY A 40 -10.71 5.39 15.40
CA GLY A 40 -11.98 5.96 15.85
C GLY A 40 -12.09 7.46 15.52
N SER A 41 -13.32 7.99 15.55
CA SER A 41 -13.62 9.36 15.10
C SER A 41 -13.01 10.47 15.95
N ARG A 42 -12.72 10.21 17.23
CA ARG A 42 -12.21 11.20 18.19
C ARG A 42 -10.68 11.19 18.33
N ALA A 43 -9.98 10.31 17.61
CA ALA A 43 -8.53 10.25 17.69
C ALA A 43 -7.90 11.41 16.91
N ARG A 44 -6.96 12.13 17.53
CA ARG A 44 -6.03 13.01 16.80
C ARG A 44 -4.93 12.15 16.18
N ILE A 45 -4.39 12.60 15.06
CA ILE A 45 -3.32 11.87 14.36
C ILE A 45 -2.06 12.70 14.41
N GLU A 46 -0.99 12.12 14.93
CA GLU A 46 0.37 12.67 14.86
C GLU A 46 1.19 11.78 13.93
N THR A 47 1.95 12.39 13.02
CA THR A 47 2.76 11.64 12.04
C THR A 47 4.24 11.84 12.34
N GLU A 48 4.97 10.74 12.45
CA GLU A 48 6.42 10.73 12.55
C GLU A 48 6.99 10.10 11.28
N THR A 49 7.94 10.79 10.65
CA THR A 49 8.59 10.31 9.43
C THR A 49 9.98 9.82 9.79
N VAL A 50 10.30 8.59 9.38
CA VAL A 50 11.61 7.97 9.63
C VAL A 50 12.19 7.47 8.32
N GLU A 51 13.45 7.78 8.07
CA GLU A 51 14.22 7.20 6.97
C GLU A 51 14.93 5.93 7.44
N LEU A 52 14.65 4.82 6.77
CA LEU A 52 15.27 3.53 7.04
C LEU A 52 16.66 3.48 6.39
N SER A 53 17.70 3.42 7.21
CA SER A 53 19.09 3.36 6.75
C SER A 53 19.91 2.31 7.53
N GLY A 54 21.12 2.04 7.05
CA GLY A 54 22.10 1.17 7.71
C GLY A 54 21.56 -0.22 8.11
N ASP A 55 21.88 -0.63 9.33
CA ASP A 55 21.52 -1.94 9.89
C ASP A 55 20.02 -2.15 10.00
N THR A 56 19.26 -1.09 10.32
CA THR A 56 17.80 -1.14 10.41
C THR A 56 17.19 -1.60 9.08
N LEU A 57 17.61 -0.97 7.98
CA LEU A 57 17.13 -1.33 6.64
C LEU A 57 17.53 -2.77 6.27
N MET A 58 18.77 -3.17 6.55
CA MET A 58 19.25 -4.53 6.27
C MET A 58 18.46 -5.58 7.06
N ASN A 59 18.21 -5.34 8.35
CA ASN A 59 17.44 -6.24 9.20
C ASN A 59 15.99 -6.37 8.74
N ILE A 60 15.36 -5.25 8.36
CA ILE A 60 14.00 -5.25 7.80
C ILE A 60 13.97 -6.08 6.52
N LYS A 61 14.87 -5.81 5.55
CA LYS A 61 14.95 -6.59 4.30
C LYS A 61 15.15 -8.07 4.60
N LYS A 62 16.07 -8.43 5.49
CA LYS A 62 16.32 -9.83 5.89
C LYS A 62 15.05 -10.51 6.43
N LYS A 63 14.33 -9.86 7.36
CA LYS A 63 13.06 -10.37 7.93
C LYS A 63 11.94 -10.51 6.88
N LEU A 64 11.98 -9.70 5.82
CA LEU A 64 11.02 -9.72 4.71
C LEU A 64 11.41 -10.63 3.54
N GLY A 65 12.59 -11.26 3.58
CA GLY A 65 13.06 -12.15 2.51
C GLY A 65 13.83 -11.43 1.39
N GLY A 66 14.39 -10.26 1.68
CA GLY A 66 15.36 -9.54 0.85
C GLY A 66 14.88 -8.23 0.24
N SER A 67 13.57 -7.95 0.24
CA SER A 67 12.97 -6.79 -0.44
C SER A 67 12.01 -6.01 0.48
N LEU A 68 11.87 -4.71 0.23
CA LEU A 68 10.83 -3.84 0.81
C LEU A 68 9.53 -3.83 0.00
N VAL A 69 9.54 -4.44 -1.18
CA VAL A 69 8.39 -4.55 -2.08
C VAL A 69 8.16 -6.01 -2.38
N TYR A 70 6.90 -6.41 -2.33
CA TYR A 70 6.48 -7.72 -2.79
C TYR A 70 6.72 -7.85 -4.30
N TYR A 71 7.33 -8.95 -4.73
CA TYR A 71 7.38 -9.29 -6.15
C TYR A 71 7.18 -10.78 -6.35
N GLN A 72 6.37 -11.11 -7.33
CA GLN A 72 6.22 -12.47 -7.84
C GLN A 72 5.94 -12.41 -9.34
N GLN A 73 6.26 -13.47 -10.07
CA GLN A 73 5.85 -13.63 -11.47
C GLN A 73 4.35 -13.32 -11.65
N GLY A 74 4.06 -12.36 -12.53
CA GLY A 74 2.71 -11.83 -12.77
C GLY A 74 2.29 -10.66 -11.87
N SER A 75 3.18 -10.11 -11.05
CA SER A 75 2.94 -8.84 -10.33
C SER A 75 3.24 -7.65 -11.25
N SER A 76 2.51 -6.56 -11.06
CA SER A 76 2.80 -5.31 -11.78
C SER A 76 4.12 -4.70 -11.29
N LYS A 77 4.95 -4.15 -12.19
CA LYS A 77 6.27 -3.56 -11.85
C LYS A 77 6.21 -2.15 -11.23
N LYS A 78 5.07 -1.71 -10.68
CA LYS A 78 4.83 -0.28 -10.38
C LYS A 78 5.19 0.20 -8.96
N ALA A 79 5.58 -0.67 -8.03
CA ALA A 79 5.89 -0.26 -6.66
C ALA A 79 7.40 -0.24 -6.43
N GLU A 80 7.94 0.91 -6.04
CA GLU A 80 9.31 1.05 -5.57
C GLU A 80 9.34 1.03 -4.03
N GLY A 81 10.40 0.47 -3.45
CA GLY A 81 10.52 0.34 -2.01
C GLY A 81 10.83 1.69 -1.39
N GLN A 82 9.87 2.24 -0.64
CA GLN A 82 10.08 3.47 0.09
C GLN A 82 10.95 3.20 1.32
N VAL A 83 12.06 3.93 1.42
CA VAL A 83 12.92 3.94 2.62
C VAL A 83 12.42 4.93 3.66
N THR A 84 11.65 5.93 3.25
CA THR A 84 11.00 6.89 4.15
C THR A 84 9.62 6.38 4.53
N ILE A 85 9.39 6.15 5.82
CA ILE A 85 8.14 5.60 6.35
C ILE A 85 7.44 6.63 7.24
N GLU A 86 6.15 6.85 6.98
CA GLU A 86 5.26 7.63 7.85
C GLU A 86 4.60 6.71 8.89
N PHE A 87 4.82 6.99 10.16
CA PHE A 87 4.14 6.37 11.29
C PHE A 87 3.03 7.29 11.78
N HIS A 88 1.77 6.90 11.57
CA HIS A 88 0.62 7.66 12.02
C HIS A 88 0.15 7.17 13.40
N PHE A 89 0.42 7.94 14.44
CA PHE A 89 0.00 7.64 15.80
C PHE A 89 -1.39 8.18 16.10
N GLY A 90 -2.26 7.31 16.61
CA GLY A 90 -3.56 7.71 17.13
C GLY A 90 -3.45 8.21 18.56
N ILE A 91 -3.75 9.48 18.80
CA ILE A 91 -3.69 10.13 20.10
C ILE A 91 -5.09 10.25 20.70
N LYS A 92 -5.24 9.78 21.94
CA LYS A 92 -6.44 9.99 22.77
C LYS A 92 -6.02 10.44 24.16
N ASN A 93 -6.66 11.49 24.67
CA ASN A 93 -6.36 12.07 25.99
C ASN A 93 -4.85 12.36 26.17
N GLY A 94 -4.20 12.90 25.13
CA GLY A 94 -2.76 13.23 25.15
C GLY A 94 -1.81 12.03 25.11
N LYS A 95 -2.30 10.80 24.92
CA LYS A 95 -1.46 9.58 24.88
C LYS A 95 -1.57 8.88 23.53
N LYS A 96 -0.45 8.37 23.02
CA LYS A 96 -0.42 7.42 21.91
C LYS A 96 -1.20 6.17 22.29
N THR A 97 -2.10 5.73 21.42
CA THR A 97 -2.96 4.54 21.64
C THR A 97 -2.73 3.43 20.62
N GLY A 98 -2.02 3.74 19.54
CA GLY A 98 -1.66 2.82 18.48
C GLY A 98 -0.96 3.56 17.35
N VAL A 99 -0.48 2.79 16.39
CA VAL A 99 0.24 3.29 15.21
C VAL A 99 -0.35 2.68 13.96
N ALA A 100 -0.31 3.40 12.85
CA ALA A 100 -0.70 2.90 11.55
C ALA A 100 0.33 3.28 10.50
N ILE A 101 0.64 2.33 9.63
CA ILE A 101 1.50 2.53 8.46
C ILE A 101 0.63 2.35 7.23
N ILE A 102 0.73 3.30 6.31
CA ILE A 102 0.12 3.21 4.98
C ILE A 102 1.20 2.73 4.04
N ASP A 103 0.85 1.77 3.19
CA ASP A 103 1.80 1.10 2.33
C ASP A 103 1.17 0.70 0.99
N VAL A 104 1.96 0.74 -0.07
CA VAL A 104 1.53 0.39 -1.42
C VAL A 104 2.33 -0.81 -1.90
N GLU A 105 1.62 -1.87 -2.28
CA GLU A 105 2.23 -3.08 -2.83
C GLU A 105 1.71 -3.37 -4.24
N PRO A 106 2.52 -4.01 -5.10
CA PRO A 106 2.07 -4.37 -6.43
C PRO A 106 1.11 -5.55 -6.34
N GLY A 107 -0.09 -5.36 -6.89
CA GLY A 107 -1.01 -6.44 -7.20
C GLY A 107 -0.66 -7.12 -8.53
N LYS A 108 -1.58 -7.96 -9.03
CA LYS A 108 -1.42 -8.60 -10.34
C LYS A 108 -1.52 -7.59 -11.48
N TRP A 109 -2.52 -6.72 -11.40
CA TRP A 109 -2.87 -5.80 -12.49
C TRP A 109 -2.42 -4.36 -12.21
N GLY A 110 -2.20 -4.02 -10.94
CA GLY A 110 -1.73 -2.70 -10.53
C GLY A 110 -1.58 -2.60 -9.02
N PRO A 111 -1.13 -1.43 -8.53
CA PRO A 111 -0.85 -1.23 -7.11
C PRO A 111 -2.11 -1.29 -6.24
N VAL A 112 -1.91 -1.71 -5.00
CA VAL A 112 -2.91 -1.75 -3.94
C VAL A 112 -2.36 -1.02 -2.72
N GLU A 113 -3.12 -0.07 -2.20
CA GLU A 113 -2.79 0.71 -1.02
C GLU A 113 -3.50 0.13 0.21
N PHE A 114 -2.74 -0.08 1.27
CA PHE A 114 -3.18 -0.67 2.53
C PHE A 114 -2.89 0.30 3.68
N ILE A 115 -3.72 0.21 4.72
CA ILE A 115 -3.40 0.74 6.04
C ILE A 115 -3.38 -0.41 7.04
N THR A 116 -2.28 -0.55 7.75
CA THR A 116 -2.10 -1.54 8.81
C THR A 116 -1.94 -0.81 10.14
N ALA A 117 -2.95 -0.94 11.00
CA ALA A 117 -2.95 -0.35 12.34
C ALA A 117 -2.64 -1.40 13.40
N MET A 118 -1.73 -1.06 14.30
CA MET A 118 -1.21 -1.88 15.39
C MET A 118 -1.38 -1.17 16.73
N ASP A 119 -1.38 -1.92 17.82
CA ASP A 119 -1.15 -1.35 19.14
C ASP A 119 0.33 -1.03 19.34
N LEU A 120 0.64 -0.32 20.42
CA LEU A 120 2.02 0.07 20.75
C LEU A 120 2.93 -1.12 21.14
N LYS A 121 2.41 -2.35 21.13
CA LYS A 121 3.18 -3.59 21.31
C LYS A 121 3.42 -4.31 19.98
N GLY A 122 3.05 -3.70 18.86
CA GLY A 122 3.20 -4.28 17.52
C GLY A 122 2.20 -5.38 17.18
N LYS A 123 1.08 -5.50 17.92
CA LYS A 123 0.00 -6.42 17.54
C LYS A 123 -0.99 -5.72 16.62
N VAL A 124 -1.29 -6.34 15.49
CA VAL A 124 -2.24 -5.81 14.51
C VAL A 124 -3.64 -5.71 15.13
N LYS A 125 -4.23 -4.51 15.07
CA LYS A 125 -5.60 -4.23 15.51
C LYS A 125 -6.55 -4.19 14.34
N LYS A 126 -6.13 -3.62 13.21
CA LYS A 126 -6.99 -3.45 12.04
C LYS A 126 -6.17 -3.32 10.77
N VAL A 127 -6.67 -3.93 9.70
CA VAL A 127 -6.15 -3.77 8.34
C VAL A 127 -7.30 -3.33 7.45
N LYS A 128 -7.03 -2.37 6.55
CA LYS A 128 -7.96 -1.95 5.51
C LYS A 128 -7.23 -1.72 4.19
N VAL A 129 -7.95 -1.98 3.10
CA VAL A 129 -7.54 -1.59 1.75
C VAL A 129 -8.09 -0.19 1.50
N MET A 130 -7.22 0.75 1.13
CA MET A 130 -7.58 2.15 0.90
C MET A 130 -7.91 2.41 -0.57
N SER A 131 -7.09 1.90 -1.47
CA SER A 131 -7.31 2.00 -2.91
C SER A 131 -6.68 0.81 -3.64
N TYR A 132 -7.15 0.52 -4.85
CA TYR A 132 -6.48 -0.43 -5.74
C TYR A 132 -6.71 -0.08 -7.20
N GLN A 133 -5.70 -0.36 -8.02
CA GLN A 133 -5.76 -0.37 -9.47
C GLN A 133 -5.75 -1.82 -9.97
N GLU A 134 -6.76 -2.59 -9.55
CA GLU A 134 -6.86 -4.01 -9.90
C GLU A 134 -8.18 -4.34 -10.61
N GLN A 135 -8.07 -5.07 -11.73
CA GLN A 135 -9.23 -5.65 -12.41
C GLN A 135 -9.80 -6.83 -11.61
N ARG A 136 -8.93 -7.68 -11.07
CA ARG A 136 -9.24 -8.84 -10.23
C ARG A 136 -8.38 -8.78 -8.97
N GLY A 137 -8.96 -9.10 -7.82
CA GLY A 137 -8.29 -8.98 -6.52
C GLY A 137 -9.09 -8.22 -5.47
N ARG A 138 -10.09 -7.44 -5.89
CA ARG A 138 -11.00 -6.64 -5.03
C ARG A 138 -11.51 -7.33 -3.76
N PRO A 139 -11.82 -8.66 -3.75
CA PRO A 139 -12.27 -9.33 -2.54
C PRO A 139 -11.28 -9.28 -1.36
N ILE A 140 -10.00 -8.95 -1.56
CA ILE A 140 -9.04 -8.76 -0.44
C ILE A 140 -9.45 -7.60 0.49
N SER A 141 -10.33 -6.70 0.03
CA SER A 141 -10.89 -5.64 0.87
C SER A 141 -12.01 -6.12 1.80
N ARG A 142 -12.53 -7.34 1.62
CA ARG A 142 -13.61 -7.91 2.44
C ARG A 142 -13.15 -8.10 3.87
N SER A 143 -14.05 -7.83 4.81
CA SER A 143 -13.81 -8.02 6.25
C SER A 143 -13.36 -9.45 6.59
N SER A 144 -13.91 -10.46 5.91
CA SER A 144 -13.51 -11.87 6.12
C SER A 144 -12.03 -12.12 5.85
N PHE A 145 -11.45 -11.43 4.86
CA PHE A 145 -10.03 -11.56 4.55
C PHE A 145 -9.16 -10.74 5.50
N VAL A 146 -9.39 -9.42 5.61
CA VAL A 146 -8.52 -8.53 6.40
C VAL A 146 -8.58 -8.78 7.91
N ASN A 147 -9.65 -9.39 8.42
CA ASN A 147 -9.75 -9.69 9.86
C ASN A 147 -8.84 -10.86 10.28
N GLN A 148 -8.34 -11.69 9.34
CA GLN A 148 -7.40 -12.77 9.65
C GLN A 148 -6.08 -12.27 10.25
N TYR A 149 -5.74 -11.01 10.00
CA TYR A 149 -4.53 -10.37 10.52
C TYR A 149 -4.67 -9.87 11.96
N ARG A 150 -5.88 -9.82 12.52
CA ARG A 150 -6.10 -9.29 13.88
C ARG A 150 -5.33 -10.12 14.91
N GLY A 151 -4.59 -9.44 15.77
CA GLY A 151 -3.80 -10.04 16.85
C GLY A 151 -2.45 -10.61 16.40
N LYS A 152 -2.14 -10.63 15.10
CA LYS A 152 -0.84 -11.07 14.57
C LYS A 152 0.25 -10.07 14.95
N SER A 153 1.45 -10.56 15.17
CA SER A 153 2.67 -9.78 15.47
C SER A 153 3.90 -10.39 14.79
N SER A 154 5.09 -9.91 15.10
CA SER A 154 6.36 -10.42 14.56
C SER A 154 6.61 -11.90 14.84
N SER A 155 6.06 -12.41 15.95
CA SER A 155 6.08 -13.83 16.31
C SER A 155 5.13 -14.70 15.47
N SER A 156 4.19 -14.10 14.73
CA SER A 156 3.21 -14.83 13.94
C SER A 156 3.76 -15.19 12.57
N ARG A 157 3.51 -16.43 12.13
CA ARG A 157 3.68 -16.80 10.73
C ARG A 157 2.53 -16.18 9.91
N LEU A 158 2.89 -15.64 8.75
CA LEU A 158 1.99 -14.93 7.84
C LEU A 158 2.19 -15.45 6.41
N GLN A 159 1.90 -16.72 6.19
CA GLN A 159 1.96 -17.35 4.87
C GLN A 159 0.56 -17.60 4.31
N VAL A 160 0.28 -17.04 3.12
CA VAL A 160 -0.97 -17.32 2.39
C VAL A 160 -1.03 -18.80 2.00
N GLY A 161 -2.19 -19.43 2.25
CA GLY A 161 -2.41 -20.86 2.04
C GLY A 161 -2.00 -21.74 3.22
N LYS A 162 -1.42 -21.16 4.28
CA LYS A 162 -1.13 -21.86 5.53
C LYS A 162 -1.74 -21.15 6.73
N ASP A 163 -1.26 -19.93 7.00
CA ASP A 163 -1.69 -19.12 8.15
C ASP A 163 -2.80 -18.13 7.79
N ILE A 164 -2.88 -17.75 6.51
CA ILE A 164 -3.86 -16.83 5.96
C ILE A 164 -4.58 -17.50 4.80
N VAL A 165 -5.90 -17.62 4.87
CA VAL A 165 -6.73 -18.12 3.79
C VAL A 165 -6.70 -17.10 2.66
N GLY A 166 -6.11 -17.50 1.52
CA GLY A 166 -6.04 -16.71 0.31
C GLY A 166 -7.40 -16.63 -0.40
N ILE A 167 -7.52 -15.68 -1.31
CA ILE A 167 -8.73 -15.54 -2.14
C ILE A 167 -8.51 -16.23 -3.48
N SER A 168 -9.42 -17.14 -3.82
CA SER A 168 -9.42 -17.82 -5.12
C SER A 168 -9.47 -16.82 -6.27
N GLY A 169 -8.62 -17.02 -7.29
CA GLY A 169 -8.47 -16.09 -8.41
C GLY A 169 -7.76 -14.77 -8.09
N ALA A 170 -7.32 -14.57 -6.84
CA ALA A 170 -6.65 -13.36 -6.35
C ALA A 170 -5.41 -13.68 -5.51
N THR A 171 -4.65 -14.72 -5.90
CA THR A 171 -3.48 -15.22 -5.14
C THR A 171 -2.38 -14.16 -5.01
N VAL A 172 -2.05 -13.45 -6.10
CA VAL A 172 -1.02 -12.39 -6.09
C VAL A 172 -1.42 -11.27 -5.15
N SER A 173 -2.66 -10.77 -5.27
CA SER A 173 -3.18 -9.70 -4.41
C SER A 173 -3.31 -10.12 -2.94
N SER A 174 -3.64 -11.40 -2.67
CA SER A 174 -3.66 -11.96 -1.31
C SER A 174 -2.27 -12.00 -0.68
N ARG A 175 -1.24 -12.35 -1.47
CA ARG A 175 0.16 -12.35 -1.04
C ARG A 175 0.69 -10.94 -0.84
N ALA A 176 0.38 -10.01 -1.74
CA ALA A 176 0.71 -8.58 -1.60
C ALA A 176 0.12 -8.00 -0.30
N ALA A 177 -1.17 -8.24 -0.02
CA ALA A 177 -1.79 -7.80 1.23
C ALA A 177 -1.11 -8.39 2.47
N THR A 178 -0.77 -9.67 2.43
CA THR A 178 -0.07 -10.34 3.54
C THR A 178 1.34 -9.81 3.73
N PHE A 179 2.03 -9.49 2.64
CA PHE A 179 3.35 -8.86 2.66
C PHE A 179 3.28 -7.44 3.25
N ALA A 180 2.33 -6.60 2.82
CA ALA A 180 2.12 -5.26 3.38
C ALA A 180 1.93 -5.28 4.91
N VAL A 181 1.11 -6.21 5.40
CA VAL A 181 0.90 -6.40 6.85
C VAL A 181 2.18 -6.85 7.56
N LYS A 182 2.88 -7.85 7.00
CA LYS A 182 4.15 -8.33 7.57
C LYS A 182 5.20 -7.21 7.60
N LYS A 183 5.29 -6.42 6.52
CA LYS A 183 6.19 -5.28 6.40
C LYS A 183 5.93 -4.23 7.47
N ALA A 184 4.67 -3.82 7.65
CA ALA A 184 4.30 -2.87 8.70
C ALA A 184 4.71 -3.35 10.11
N ILE A 185 4.46 -4.63 10.43
CA ILE A 185 4.86 -5.23 11.71
C ILE A 185 6.37 -5.18 11.89
N VAL A 186 7.13 -5.64 10.90
CA VAL A 186 8.60 -5.72 10.95
C VAL A 186 9.22 -4.34 11.07
N ILE A 187 8.74 -3.37 10.28
CA ILE A 187 9.23 -1.99 10.32
C ILE A 187 8.99 -1.38 11.70
N TYR A 188 7.76 -1.50 12.24
CA TYR A 188 7.46 -0.93 13.55
C TYR A 188 8.26 -1.59 14.67
N GLU A 189 8.42 -2.91 14.62
CA GLU A 189 9.23 -3.63 15.60
C GLU A 189 10.69 -3.18 15.56
N GLU A 190 11.29 -3.11 14.37
CA GLU A 190 12.71 -2.74 14.22
C GLU A 190 12.98 -1.29 14.63
N VAL A 191 12.05 -0.38 14.36
CA VAL A 191 12.24 1.07 14.63
C VAL A 191 11.87 1.45 16.06
N TYR A 192 10.82 0.88 16.67
CA TYR A 192 10.28 1.34 17.95
C TYR A 192 10.31 0.32 19.09
N LEU A 193 10.40 -0.98 18.80
CA LEU A 193 10.30 -2.03 19.85
C LEU A 193 11.62 -2.72 20.14
N LYS A 194 12.52 -2.76 19.15
CA LYS A 194 13.87 -3.24 19.32
C LYS A 194 14.66 -2.17 20.08
N LYS A 195 15.10 -2.52 21.29
CA LYS A 195 16.10 -1.75 22.05
C LYS A 195 17.49 -2.24 21.69
#